data_AF-A0A916FFC2-F1
#
_entry.id   AF-A0A916FFC2-F1
#
_cell.length_a   1.000
_cell.length_b   1.000
_cell.length_c   1.000
_cell.angle_alpha   90.00
_cell.angle_beta   90.00
_cell.angle_gamma   90.00
#
_symmetry.space_group_name_H-M   'P 1'
#
loop_
_entity.id
_entity.type
_entity.pdbx_description
1 polymer ?
#
loop_
_entity_poly.entity_id
_entity_poly.type
_entity_poly.pdbx_seq_one_letter_code
_entity_poly.pdbx_strand_id
1 'polypeptide(L)'
;MATRDDQTVLTTLAFLAQASGQLDAFRNRLKQQTQLHAASFVECRNYGDDVYICICLEATLRENQTLTWWLDITPREGKWLIEACALWNGRDPVVQAPPQYVIDFQAVRDEVPEILEQLLQAGAAALDELRAPRPPSDKPSSD
;
A
#
# COMPACT_ATOMS: atom_id res chain seq x y z
N MET A 1 -1.74 35.56 7.34
CA MET A 1 -0.96 34.58 8.12
C MET A 1 -1.81 33.33 8.21
N ALA A 2 -1.26 32.15 7.91
CA ALA A 2 -1.95 30.89 8.15
C ALA A 2 -2.05 30.64 9.66
N THR A 3 -3.21 30.21 10.13
CA THR A 3 -3.41 29.76 11.51
C THR A 3 -2.73 28.39 11.74
N ARG A 4 -2.63 27.95 13.00
CA ARG A 4 -2.13 26.61 13.33
C ARG A 4 -2.98 25.52 12.66
N ASP A 5 -4.29 25.74 12.59
CA ASP A 5 -5.23 24.81 11.96
C ASP A 5 -5.04 24.77 10.44
N ASP A 6 -4.84 25.94 9.80
CA ASP A 6 -4.49 26.01 8.37
C ASP A 6 -3.20 25.24 8.07
N GLN A 7 -2.20 25.34 8.95
CA GLN A 7 -0.94 24.62 8.78
C GLN A 7 -1.13 23.10 8.86
N THR A 8 -1.97 22.60 9.78
CA THR A 8 -2.32 21.18 9.89
C THR A 8 -3.06 20.68 8.65
N VAL A 9 -4.04 21.45 8.17
CA VAL A 9 -4.82 21.10 6.97
C VAL A 9 -3.91 21.05 5.75
N LEU A 10 -3.10 22.08 5.51
CA LEU A 10 -2.16 22.13 4.39
C LEU A 10 -1.15 20.98 4.44
N THR A 11 -0.67 20.66 5.64
CA THR A 11 0.24 19.54 5.89
C THR A 11 -0.39 18.20 5.54
N THR A 12 -1.65 18.00 5.92
CA THR A 12 -2.42 16.78 5.60
C THR A 12 -2.70 16.68 4.10
N LEU A 13 -3.12 17.76 3.45
CA LEU A 13 -3.36 17.78 2.01
C LEU A 13 -2.08 17.51 1.22
N ALA A 14 -0.94 18.08 1.63
CA ALA A 14 0.36 17.80 1.01
C ALA A 14 0.75 16.33 1.14
N PHE A 15 0.51 15.71 2.30
CA PHE A 15 0.72 14.28 2.51
C PHE A 15 -0.14 13.42 1.58
N LEU A 16 -1.45 13.69 1.50
CA LEU A 16 -2.36 12.93 0.63
C LEU A 16 -1.97 13.05 -0.85
N ALA A 17 -1.57 14.26 -1.28
CA ALA A 17 -1.10 14.49 -2.65
C ALA A 17 0.20 13.72 -2.95
N GLN A 18 1.16 13.71 -2.02
CA GLN A 18 2.41 12.95 -2.15
C GLN A 18 2.14 11.44 -2.23
N ALA A 19 1.34 10.91 -1.32
CA ALA A 19 0.96 9.50 -1.30
C ALA A 19 0.26 9.09 -2.61
N SER A 20 -0.69 9.90 -3.08
CA SER A 20 -1.38 9.68 -4.36
C SER A 20 -0.41 9.70 -5.54
N GLY A 21 0.54 10.64 -5.57
CA GLY A 21 1.55 10.72 -6.62
C GLY A 21 2.46 9.49 -6.68
N GLN A 22 2.92 9.01 -5.53
CA GLN A 22 3.73 7.78 -5.42
C GLN A 22 2.95 6.55 -5.89
N LEU A 23 1.69 6.43 -5.46
CA LEU A 23 0.80 5.32 -5.80
C LEU A 23 0.47 5.29 -7.30
N ASP A 24 0.15 6.45 -7.89
CA ASP A 24 -0.14 6.58 -9.32
C ASP A 24 1.10 6.29 -10.17
N ALA A 25 2.28 6.76 -9.75
CA ALA A 25 3.54 6.46 -10.44
C ALA A 25 3.81 4.95 -10.45
N PHE A 26 3.59 4.26 -9.33
CA PHE A 26 3.71 2.80 -9.28
C PHE A 26 2.65 2.10 -10.13
N ARG A 27 1.37 2.49 -10.03
CA ARG A 27 0.29 1.94 -10.85
C ARG A 27 0.60 2.04 -12.35
N ASN A 28 1.13 3.18 -12.79
CA ASN A 28 1.47 3.39 -14.20
C ASN A 28 2.62 2.49 -14.65
N ARG A 29 3.66 2.32 -13.81
CA ARG A 29 4.74 1.34 -14.07
C ARG A 29 4.20 -0.08 -14.16
N LEU A 30 3.33 -0.47 -13.23
CA LEU A 30 2.72 -1.79 -13.20
C LEU A 30 1.93 -2.06 -14.50
N LYS A 31 1.08 -1.11 -14.92
CA LYS A 31 0.33 -1.19 -16.18
C LYS A 31 1.25 -1.39 -17.39
N GLN A 32 2.37 -0.67 -17.46
CA GLN A 32 3.33 -0.77 -18.55
C GLN A 32 4.05 -2.13 -18.59
N GLN A 33 4.41 -2.70 -17.44
CA GLN A 33 5.20 -3.94 -17.34
C GLN A 33 4.36 -5.21 -17.47
N THR A 34 3.08 -5.15 -17.07
CA THR A 34 2.28 -6.35 -16.84
C THR A 34 1.01 -6.43 -17.70
N GLN A 35 0.59 -5.31 -18.32
CA GLN A 35 -0.71 -5.16 -18.99
C GLN A 35 -1.92 -5.43 -18.06
N LEU A 36 -1.71 -5.45 -16.74
CA LEU A 36 -2.79 -5.69 -15.78
C LEU A 36 -3.69 -4.48 -15.64
N HIS A 37 -4.98 -4.73 -15.41
CA HIS A 37 -5.89 -3.70 -14.93
C HIS A 37 -5.56 -3.39 -13.47
N ALA A 38 -5.31 -2.12 -13.17
CA ALA A 38 -5.01 -1.68 -11.82
C ALA A 38 -5.77 -0.39 -11.48
N ALA A 39 -6.35 -0.38 -10.28
CA ALA A 39 -7.06 0.74 -9.67
C ALA A 39 -6.32 1.16 -8.40
N SER A 40 -6.39 2.45 -8.05
CA SER A 40 -5.76 2.97 -6.84
C SER A 40 -6.57 4.11 -6.28
N PHE A 41 -6.50 4.29 -4.96
CA PHE A 41 -7.03 5.46 -4.27
C PHE A 41 -6.22 5.78 -3.03
N VAL A 42 -6.26 7.05 -2.65
CA VAL A 42 -5.87 7.53 -1.32
C VAL A 42 -7.08 8.25 -0.76
N GLU A 43 -7.53 7.82 0.41
CA GLU A 43 -8.68 8.41 1.06
C GLU A 43 -8.35 8.84 2.48
N CYS A 44 -8.95 9.95 2.91
CA CYS A 44 -8.94 10.44 4.27
C CYS A 44 -10.39 10.59 4.71
N ARG A 45 -10.78 9.90 5.78
CA ARG A 45 -12.15 9.85 6.29
C ARG A 45 -12.16 10.19 7.78
N ASN A 46 -13.21 10.85 8.22
CA ASN A 46 -13.48 11.03 9.65
C ASN A 46 -14.44 9.93 10.13
N TYR A 47 -14.08 9.24 11.21
CA TYR A 47 -14.92 8.29 11.91
C TYR A 47 -15.11 8.78 13.35
N GLY A 48 -16.20 9.52 13.57
CA GLY A 48 -16.41 10.22 14.85
C GLY A 48 -15.37 11.32 15.02
N ASP A 49 -14.58 11.23 16.10
CA ASP A 49 -13.51 12.18 16.42
C ASP A 49 -12.15 11.75 15.84
N ASP A 50 -12.07 10.57 15.23
CA ASP A 50 -10.82 10.01 14.68
C ASP A 50 -10.72 10.21 13.17
N VAL A 51 -9.48 10.39 12.70
CA VAL A 51 -9.13 10.47 11.27
C VAL A 51 -8.54 9.15 10.81
N TYR A 52 -9.01 8.64 9.70
CA TYR A 52 -8.49 7.43 9.07
C TYR A 52 -7.96 7.77 7.68
N ILE A 53 -6.75 7.33 7.37
CA ILE A 53 -6.18 7.42 6.02
C ILE A 53 -5.94 6.01 5.50
N CYS A 54 -6.46 5.73 4.30
CA CYS A 54 -6.23 4.49 3.59
C CYS A 54 -5.57 4.77 2.24
N ILE A 55 -4.48 4.07 1.96
CA ILE A 55 -3.77 4.06 0.69
C ILE A 55 -3.93 2.65 0.12
N CYS A 56 -4.59 2.53 -1.03
CA CYS A 56 -4.91 1.23 -1.61
C CYS A 56 -4.59 1.19 -3.10
N LEU A 57 -3.96 0.10 -3.53
CA LEU A 57 -3.82 -0.26 -4.93
C LEU A 57 -4.29 -1.70 -5.12
N GLU A 58 -5.09 -1.93 -6.15
CA GLU A 58 -5.54 -3.26 -6.53
C GLU A 58 -5.15 -3.53 -7.99
N ALA A 59 -4.59 -4.70 -8.24
CA ALA A 59 -4.28 -5.19 -9.58
C ALA A 59 -4.99 -6.52 -9.84
N THR A 60 -5.73 -6.62 -10.94
CA THR A 60 -6.39 -7.85 -11.39
C THR A 60 -5.46 -8.63 -12.30
N LEU A 61 -5.05 -9.84 -11.88
CA LEU A 61 -4.16 -10.71 -12.66
C LEU A 61 -4.94 -11.55 -13.67
N ARG A 62 -6.05 -12.13 -13.21
CA ARG A 62 -6.98 -12.96 -13.98
C ARG A 62 -8.33 -12.95 -13.27
N GLU A 63 -9.32 -13.59 -13.88
CA GLU A 63 -10.63 -13.77 -13.27
C GLU A 63 -10.51 -14.36 -11.85
N ASN A 64 -11.07 -13.66 -10.86
CA ASN A 64 -11.03 -14.02 -9.43
C ASN A 64 -9.62 -14.08 -8.80
N GLN A 65 -8.64 -13.38 -9.37
CA GLN A 65 -7.35 -13.18 -8.72
C GLN A 65 -6.93 -11.71 -8.74
N THR A 66 -7.01 -11.07 -7.58
CA THR A 66 -6.51 -9.71 -7.35
C THR A 66 -5.38 -9.70 -6.35
N LEU A 67 -4.39 -8.84 -6.57
CA LEU A 67 -3.43 -8.46 -5.54
C LEU A 67 -3.78 -7.06 -5.06
N THR A 68 -3.97 -6.90 -3.75
CA THR A 68 -4.33 -5.63 -3.11
C THR A 68 -3.20 -5.22 -2.18
N TRP A 69 -2.58 -4.07 -2.43
CA TRP A 69 -1.70 -3.38 -1.50
C TRP A 69 -2.54 -2.43 -0.67
N TRP A 70 -2.41 -2.53 0.64
CA TRP A 70 -3.23 -1.82 1.60
C TRP A 70 -2.33 -1.21 2.67
N LEU A 71 -2.45 0.09 2.90
CA LEU A 71 -1.79 0.79 3.99
C LEU A 71 -2.80 1.68 4.73
N ASP A 72 -3.01 1.37 6.00
CA ASP A 72 -3.90 2.05 6.92
C ASP A 72 -3.14 2.89 7.92
N ILE A 73 -3.67 4.08 8.20
CA ILE A 73 -3.12 5.03 9.16
C ILE A 73 -4.26 5.50 10.07
N THR A 74 -4.16 5.19 11.36
CA THR A 74 -5.20 5.52 12.37
C THR A 74 -4.60 6.11 13.63
N PRO A 75 -5.29 7.04 14.32
CA PRO A 75 -4.94 7.40 15.69
C PRO A 75 -5.25 6.21 16.62
N ARG A 76 -4.33 5.90 17.53
CA ARG A 76 -4.50 4.85 18.53
C ARG A 76 -3.67 5.16 19.78
N GLU A 77 -4.34 5.19 20.93
CA GLU A 77 -3.70 5.34 22.25
C GLU A 77 -2.76 6.57 22.34
N GLY A 78 -3.18 7.69 21.73
CA GLY A 78 -2.38 8.94 21.71
C GLY A 78 -1.19 8.91 20.75
N LYS A 79 -1.12 7.93 19.86
CA LYS A 79 -0.14 7.78 18.78
C LYS A 79 -0.85 7.59 17.44
N TRP A 80 -0.09 7.39 16.38
CA TRP A 80 -0.58 6.95 15.08
C TRP A 80 -0.08 5.54 14.79
N LEU A 81 -0.99 4.65 14.43
CA LEU A 81 -0.75 3.29 13.99
C LEU A 81 -0.71 3.26 12.46
N ILE A 82 0.35 2.66 11.92
CA ILE A 82 0.52 2.38 10.49
C ILE A 82 0.51 0.86 10.31
N GLU A 83 -0.41 0.37 9.50
CA GLU A 83 -0.54 -1.04 9.13
C GLU A 83 -0.39 -1.17 7.62
N ALA A 84 0.49 -2.06 7.16
CA ALA A 84 0.83 -2.21 5.75
C ALA A 84 0.84 -3.68 5.35
N CYS A 85 0.08 -4.04 4.33
CA CYS A 85 0.01 -5.42 3.82
C CYS A 85 -0.29 -5.49 2.33
N ALA A 86 0.11 -6.60 1.72
CA ALA A 86 -0.32 -6.99 0.37
C ALA A 86 -1.07 -8.32 0.49
N LEU A 87 -2.25 -8.40 -0.10
CA LEU A 87 -3.21 -9.50 0.09
C LEU A 87 -3.67 -10.05 -1.26
N TRP A 88 -3.73 -11.38 -1.39
CA TRP A 88 -4.50 -12.01 -2.45
C TRP A 88 -5.99 -11.92 -2.15
N ASN A 89 -6.77 -11.47 -3.14
CA ASN A 89 -8.22 -11.37 -3.06
C ASN A 89 -8.72 -10.60 -1.82
N GLY A 90 -7.90 -9.65 -1.34
CA GLY A 90 -8.15 -8.87 -0.13
C GLY A 90 -8.16 -9.67 1.18
N ARG A 91 -7.62 -10.89 1.21
CA ARG A 91 -7.70 -11.78 2.38
C ARG A 91 -6.40 -12.47 2.73
N ASP A 92 -5.77 -13.13 1.77
CA ASP A 92 -4.64 -14.01 2.07
C ASP A 92 -3.33 -13.19 2.03
N PRO A 93 -2.62 -13.03 3.16
CA PRO A 93 -1.44 -12.18 3.19
C PRO A 93 -0.30 -12.76 2.36
N VAL A 94 0.24 -11.89 1.52
CA VAL A 94 1.47 -12.12 0.73
C VAL A 94 2.65 -11.47 1.43
N VAL A 95 2.42 -10.24 1.89
CA VAL A 95 3.37 -9.44 2.66
C VAL A 95 2.57 -8.78 3.77
N GLN A 96 3.10 -8.82 4.99
CA GLN A 96 2.55 -8.08 6.12
C GLN A 96 3.70 -7.46 6.89
N ALA A 97 3.77 -6.13 6.87
CA ALA A 97 4.72 -5.41 7.70
C ALA A 97 4.26 -5.46 9.17
N PRO A 98 5.18 -5.51 10.13
CA PRO A 98 4.84 -5.30 11.52
C PRO A 98 4.14 -3.95 11.71
N PRO A 99 3.09 -3.86 12.55
CA PRO A 99 2.44 -2.58 12.81
C PRO A 99 3.43 -1.57 13.42
N GLN A 100 3.44 -0.35 12.90
CA GLN A 100 4.34 0.71 13.35
C GLN A 100 3.57 1.81 14.08
N TYR A 101 4.09 2.24 15.23
CA TYR A 101 3.50 3.32 16.02
C TYR A 101 4.42 4.54 15.98
N VAL A 102 3.87 5.68 15.56
CA VAL A 102 4.57 6.96 15.53
C VAL A 102 3.87 7.99 16.40
N ILE A 103 4.62 8.96 16.90
CA ILE A 103 4.17 9.84 17.98
C ILE A 103 3.17 10.91 17.55
N ASP A 104 3.23 11.33 16.28
CA ASP A 104 2.39 12.38 15.73
C ASP A 104 2.25 12.24 14.21
N PHE A 105 1.46 13.12 13.61
CA PHE A 105 1.22 13.10 12.17
C PHE A 105 2.44 13.57 11.36
N GLN A 106 3.36 14.33 11.94
CA GLN A 106 4.58 14.71 11.23
C GLN A 106 5.45 13.47 11.01
N ALA A 107 5.59 12.61 12.02
CA ALA A 107 6.28 11.33 11.89
C ALA A 107 5.57 10.41 10.87
N VAL A 108 4.24 10.42 10.78
CA VAL A 108 3.52 9.72 9.68
C VAL A 108 4.01 10.19 8.31
N ARG A 109 4.14 11.50 8.12
CA ARG A 109 4.58 12.07 6.83
C ARG A 109 6.00 11.69 6.46
N ASP A 110 6.87 11.57 7.47
CA ASP A 110 8.27 11.26 7.28
C ASP A 110 8.49 9.77 6.99
N GLU A 111 7.71 8.89 7.63
CA GLU A 111 7.89 7.43 7.57
C GLU A 111 7.10 6.76 6.43
N VAL A 112 5.84 7.18 6.19
CA VAL A 112 4.95 6.50 5.23
C VAL A 112 5.50 6.42 3.81
N PRO A 113 6.20 7.43 3.25
CA PRO A 113 6.74 7.32 1.88
C PRO A 113 7.64 6.11 1.69
N GLU A 114 8.51 5.83 2.66
CA GLU A 114 9.42 4.68 2.62
C GLU A 114 8.65 3.37 2.83
N ILE A 115 7.76 3.31 3.82
CA ILE A 115 6.92 2.13 4.10
C ILE A 115 6.09 1.77 2.85
N LEU A 116 5.48 2.77 2.21
CA LEU A 116 4.70 2.59 1.01
C LEU A 116 5.56 2.08 -0.15
N GLU A 117 6.78 2.61 -0.33
CA GLU A 117 7.69 2.10 -1.35
C GLU A 117 8.05 0.63 -1.13
N GLN A 118 8.45 0.28 0.09
CA GLN A 118 8.81 -1.10 0.45
C GLN A 118 7.62 -2.04 0.25
N LEU A 119 6.42 -1.65 0.68
CA LEU A 119 5.19 -2.42 0.49
C LEU A 119 4.89 -2.65 -1.00
N LEU A 120 4.95 -1.59 -1.81
CA LEU A 120 4.69 -1.67 -3.25
C LEU A 120 5.68 -2.60 -3.94
N GLN A 121 6.98 -2.47 -3.64
CA GLN A 121 8.03 -3.35 -4.17
C GLN A 121 7.85 -4.80 -3.74
N ALA A 122 7.51 -5.06 -2.48
CA ALA A 122 7.34 -6.41 -1.96
C ALA A 122 6.17 -7.13 -2.63
N GLY A 123 5.03 -6.47 -2.83
CA GLY A 123 3.93 -7.08 -3.59
C GLY A 123 4.22 -7.20 -5.09
N ALA A 124 5.04 -6.29 -5.68
CA ALA A 124 5.48 -6.45 -7.06
C ALA A 124 6.34 -7.71 -7.25
N ALA A 125 7.24 -8.00 -6.32
CA ALA A 125 8.05 -9.20 -6.36
C ALA A 125 7.18 -10.47 -6.34
N ALA A 126 6.12 -10.49 -5.52
CA ALA A 126 5.17 -11.60 -5.49
C ALA A 126 4.38 -11.77 -6.81
N LEU A 127 4.11 -10.68 -7.55
CA LEU A 127 3.55 -10.79 -8.90
C LEU A 127 4.53 -11.46 -9.87
N ASP A 128 5.80 -11.07 -9.80
CA ASP A 128 6.82 -11.57 -10.72
C ASP A 128 7.09 -13.08 -10.49
N GLU A 129 7.08 -13.55 -9.25
CA GLU A 129 7.19 -14.98 -8.91
C GLU A 129 6.07 -15.84 -9.54
N LEU A 130 4.84 -15.31 -9.62
CA LEU A 130 3.73 -16.01 -10.27
C LEU A 130 3.85 -16.05 -11.80
N ARG A 131 4.57 -15.11 -12.39
CA ARG A 131 4.79 -15.02 -13.84
C ARG A 131 6.03 -15.80 -14.29
N ALA A 132 6.93 -16.16 -13.37
CA ALA A 132 8.10 -16.94 -13.67
C ALA A 132 7.70 -18.34 -14.21
N PRO A 133 8.32 -18.82 -15.30
CA PRO A 133 8.11 -20.19 -15.77
C PRO A 133 8.54 -21.15 -14.67
N ARG A 134 7.64 -22.08 -14.27
CA ARG A 134 7.99 -23.12 -13.30
C ARG A 134 9.18 -23.92 -13.85
N PRO A 135 10.23 -24.17 -13.04
CA PRO A 135 11.27 -25.11 -13.44
C PRO A 135 10.61 -26.46 -13.76
N PRO A 136 11.10 -27.20 -14.78
CA PRO A 136 10.58 -28.51 -15.10
C PRO A 136 10.61 -29.35 -13.81
N SER A 137 9.45 -29.90 -13.44
CA SER A 137 9.37 -30.82 -12.33
C SER A 137 10.19 -32.05 -12.70
N ASP A 138 11.34 -32.23 -12.06
CA ASP A 138 12.09 -33.48 -12.11
C ASP A 138 11.17 -34.58 -11.59
N LYS A 139 10.54 -35.30 -12.52
CA LYS A 139 9.96 -36.59 -12.21
C LYS A 139 11.14 -37.48 -11.81
N PRO A 140 11.11 -38.13 -10.64
CA PRO A 140 12.07 -39.17 -10.38
C PRO A 140 11.86 -40.26 -11.44
N SER A 141 12.88 -40.50 -12.25
CA SER A 141 13.00 -41.68 -13.08
C SER A 141 13.00 -42.89 -12.15
N SER A 142 11.86 -43.54 -12.04
CA SER A 142 11.75 -44.86 -11.45
C SER A 142 12.30 -45.88 -12.44
N ASP A 143 13.53 -46.34 -12.17
CA ASP A 143 14.07 -47.62 -12.65
C ASP A 143 13.31 -48.80 -12.04
#